data_AF-A0A128F1W7-F1
#
_entry.id   AF-A0A128F1W7-F1
#
_cell.length_a   1.000
_cell.length_b   1.000
_cell.length_c   1.000
_cell.angle_alpha   90.00
_cell.angle_beta   90.00
_cell.angle_gamma   90.00
#
_symmetry.space_group_name_H-M   'P 1'
#
loop_
_entity.id
_entity.type
_entity.pdbx_description
1 polymer ?
#
loop_
_entity_poly.entity_id
_entity_poly.type
_entity_poly.pdbx_seq_one_letter_code
_entity_poly.pdbx_strand_id
1 'polypeptide(L)'
;MNDYEKLCDTLIEKSGGESECKRFQERIELGGGGILARLYATSSPMLENEEEGFGHPVVIRDISRSGMGLLTTEIIDLETNYFLKVVDIPSLKGSLIYCNDQPDGKFRYGFSLDEWLSDEEHQKLSP
;
A
#
# COMPACT_ATOMS: atom_id res chain seq x y z
N MET A 1 6.02 -28.91 -9.98
CA MET A 1 6.21 -28.11 -8.75
C MET A 1 7.36 -27.18 -9.00
N ASN A 2 7.00 -25.93 -9.26
CA ASN A 2 7.91 -24.87 -9.66
C ASN A 2 8.74 -24.45 -8.43
N ASP A 3 10.01 -24.11 -8.59
CA ASP A 3 10.86 -23.70 -7.46
C ASP A 3 10.31 -22.48 -6.70
N TYR A 4 9.46 -21.70 -7.37
CA TYR A 4 8.70 -20.59 -6.81
C TYR A 4 7.64 -21.03 -5.78
N GLU A 5 6.92 -22.13 -6.04
CA GLU A 5 5.90 -22.65 -5.12
C GLU A 5 6.55 -23.11 -3.82
N LYS A 6 7.71 -23.78 -3.91
CA LYS A 6 8.49 -24.18 -2.72
C LYS A 6 8.99 -23.01 -1.89
N LEU A 7 9.33 -21.88 -2.51
CA LEU A 7 9.78 -20.69 -1.81
C LEU A 7 8.63 -20.04 -1.04
N CYS A 8 7.45 -19.95 -1.65
CA CYS A 8 6.23 -19.48 -1.01
C CYS A 8 5.84 -20.37 0.17
N ASP A 9 5.83 -21.69 0.00
CA ASP A 9 5.48 -22.65 1.06
C ASP A 9 6.45 -22.54 2.25
N THR A 10 7.75 -22.41 1.99
CA THR A 10 8.76 -22.26 3.05
C THR A 10 8.63 -20.95 3.81
N LEU A 11 8.22 -19.86 3.13
CA LEU A 11 8.00 -18.56 3.76
C LEU A 11 6.73 -18.60 4.61
N ILE A 12 5.63 -19.19 4.11
CA ILE A 12 4.37 -19.41 4.82
C ILE A 12 4.58 -20.17 6.13
N GLU A 13 5.35 -21.26 6.09
CA GLU A 13 5.65 -22.06 7.28
C GLU A 13 6.48 -21.29 8.31
N LYS A 14 7.48 -20.51 7.87
CA LYS A 14 8.32 -19.71 8.78
C LYS A 14 7.59 -18.51 9.39
N SER A 15 6.53 -18.01 8.74
CA SER A 15 5.73 -16.88 9.20
C SER A 15 4.50 -17.25 10.04
N GLY A 16 4.35 -18.53 10.44
CA GLY A 16 3.24 -18.94 11.32
C GLY A 16 1.94 -19.35 10.60
N GLY A 17 2.00 -19.64 9.29
CA GLY A 17 0.89 -20.22 8.51
C GLY A 17 0.17 -19.24 7.58
N GLU A 18 -0.72 -19.77 6.73
CA GLU A 18 -1.40 -19.03 5.65
C GLU A 18 -2.26 -17.85 6.14
N SER A 19 -2.80 -17.92 7.36
CA SER A 19 -3.60 -16.84 7.97
C SER A 19 -2.76 -15.61 8.31
N GLU A 20 -1.52 -15.81 8.76
CA GLU A 20 -0.51 -14.75 8.89
C GLU A 20 0.05 -14.37 7.51
N CYS A 21 0.05 -15.31 6.55
CA CYS A 21 0.57 -15.09 5.21
C CYS A 21 -0.27 -14.12 4.34
N LYS A 22 -1.57 -13.94 4.61
CA LYS A 22 -2.34 -12.84 3.98
C LYS A 22 -1.80 -11.45 4.36
N ARG A 23 -1.27 -11.29 5.58
CA ARG A 23 -0.55 -10.08 6.01
C ARG A 23 0.90 -10.09 5.52
N PHE A 24 1.50 -11.26 5.40
CA PHE A 24 2.87 -11.43 4.93
C PHE A 24 3.04 -11.22 3.42
N GLN A 25 1.99 -11.40 2.63
CA GLN A 25 1.97 -11.07 1.20
C GLN A 25 2.29 -9.58 0.92
N GLU A 26 2.19 -8.71 1.92
CA GLU A 26 2.57 -7.29 1.83
C GLU A 26 4.06 -7.03 2.12
N ARG A 27 4.90 -8.08 2.25
CA ARG A 27 6.35 -7.93 2.48
C ARG A 27 7.21 -8.79 1.57
N ILE A 28 6.83 -8.88 0.29
CA ILE A 28 7.71 -9.41 -0.75
C ILE A 28 8.31 -8.23 -1.53
N GLU A 29 9.57 -7.90 -1.21
CA GLU A 29 10.44 -7.11 -2.08
C GLU A 29 10.77 -7.90 -3.34
N LEU A 30 9.92 -7.80 -4.36
CA LEU A 30 10.29 -8.22 -5.72
C LEU A 30 10.96 -7.04 -6.44
N GLY A 31 12.26 -6.90 -6.20
CA GLY A 31 13.25 -6.34 -7.13
C GLY A 31 13.12 -4.87 -7.58
N GLY A 32 12.11 -4.14 -7.12
CA GLY A 32 11.81 -2.78 -7.61
C GLY A 32 12.07 -1.64 -6.64
N GLY A 33 12.25 -1.90 -5.33
CA GLY A 33 12.39 -0.89 -4.26
C GLY A 33 11.09 -0.14 -3.94
N GLY A 34 10.52 -0.30 -2.76
CA GLY A 34 9.32 0.42 -2.31
C GLY A 34 8.49 -0.34 -1.27
N ILE A 35 7.59 0.36 -0.58
CA ILE A 35 6.77 -0.21 0.50
C ILE A 35 5.39 -0.54 -0.04
N LEU A 36 4.92 -1.77 0.14
CA LEU A 36 3.57 -2.19 -0.26
C LEU A 36 2.53 -1.58 0.69
N ALA A 37 1.45 -1.10 0.11
CA ALA A 37 0.35 -0.48 0.82
C ALA A 37 -0.98 -0.67 0.09
N ARG A 38 -2.08 -0.35 0.79
CA ARG A 38 -3.45 -0.38 0.24
C ARG A 38 -4.12 0.97 0.39
N LEU A 39 -4.79 1.43 -0.66
CA LEU A 39 -5.52 2.69 -0.67
C LEU A 39 -7.04 2.42 -0.65
N TYR A 40 -7.75 2.99 0.32
CA TYR A 40 -9.19 2.80 0.54
C TYR A 40 -9.94 4.12 0.43
N ALA A 41 -10.94 4.21 -0.44
CA ALA A 41 -11.76 5.41 -0.58
C ALA A 41 -12.60 5.64 0.68
N THR A 42 -12.68 6.88 1.17
CA THR A 42 -13.48 7.26 2.36
C THR A 42 -14.98 7.27 2.09
N SER A 43 -15.40 7.12 0.83
CA SER A 43 -16.81 7.21 0.40
C SER A 43 -17.65 6.00 0.80
N SER A 44 -17.08 4.97 1.41
CA SER A 44 -17.88 3.94 2.06
C SER A 44 -18.00 4.21 3.56
N PRO A 45 -19.19 4.56 4.08
CA PRO A 45 -19.43 4.43 5.51
C PRO A 45 -19.15 2.97 5.85
N MET A 46 -18.39 2.72 6.92
CA MET A 46 -18.10 1.37 7.41
C MET A 46 -19.41 0.64 7.76
N LEU A 47 -20.07 0.10 6.73
CA LEU A 47 -21.13 -0.87 6.83
C LEU A 47 -20.41 -2.19 7.03
N GLU A 48 -20.31 -2.58 8.29
CA GLU A 48 -20.12 -3.96 8.67
C GLU A 48 -21.10 -4.80 7.84
N ASN A 49 -20.56 -5.71 7.01
CA ASN A 49 -21.26 -6.58 6.06
C ASN A 49 -21.48 -5.98 4.66
N GLU A 50 -20.45 -6.04 3.82
CA GLU A 50 -20.46 -6.66 2.50
C GLU A 50 -19.03 -6.55 1.92
N GLU A 51 -18.69 -7.41 0.97
CA GLU A 51 -17.34 -7.62 0.43
C GLU A 51 -16.76 -6.37 -0.28
N GLU A 52 -16.42 -5.32 0.46
CA GLU A 52 -15.76 -4.16 -0.11
C GLU A 52 -14.27 -4.42 -0.28
N GLY A 53 -13.81 -4.21 -1.53
CA GLY A 53 -12.56 -4.71 -2.06
C GLY A 53 -11.33 -4.45 -1.20
N PHE A 54 -10.29 -5.25 -1.42
CA PHE A 54 -9.01 -5.24 -0.71
C PHE A 54 -8.21 -3.93 -0.75
N GLY A 55 -8.82 -2.80 -1.15
CA GLY A 55 -8.17 -1.53 -1.44
C GLY A 55 -7.33 -1.62 -2.72
N HIS A 56 -7.04 -0.47 -3.32
CA HIS A 56 -6.14 -0.41 -4.46
C HIS A 56 -4.73 -0.78 -4.01
N PRO A 57 -4.08 -1.81 -4.61
CA PRO A 57 -2.69 -2.11 -4.34
C PRO A 57 -1.81 -0.98 -4.86
N VAL A 58 -0.99 -0.42 -3.98
CA VAL A 58 -0.03 0.63 -4.32
C VAL A 58 1.34 0.32 -3.74
N VAL A 59 2.37 0.86 -4.38
CA VAL A 59 3.75 0.84 -3.90
C VAL A 59 4.18 2.26 -3.58
N ILE A 60 4.57 2.51 -2.34
CA ILE A 60 5.14 3.78 -1.90
C ILE A 60 6.60 3.82 -2.38
N ARG A 61 6.95 4.88 -3.11
CA ARG A 61 8.28 5.06 -3.74
C ARG A 61 9.12 6.15 -3.08
N ASP A 62 8.47 7.20 -2.62
CA ASP A 62 9.13 8.33 -1.97
C ASP A 62 8.23 8.86 -0.87
N ILE A 63 8.84 9.30 0.22
CA ILE A 63 8.16 9.70 1.45
C ILE A 63 8.73 11.02 1.92
N SER A 64 7.83 11.86 2.40
CA SER A 64 8.10 13.08 3.11
C SER A 64 7.16 13.16 4.30
N ARG A 65 7.39 14.11 5.22
CA ARG A 65 6.49 14.33 6.35
C ARG A 65 5.05 14.67 5.95
N SER A 66 4.83 15.27 4.77
CA SER A 66 3.52 15.76 4.35
C SER A 66 2.88 14.94 3.23
N GLY A 67 3.54 13.90 2.73
CA GLY A 67 3.04 13.17 1.58
C GLY A 67 3.97 12.10 1.03
N MET A 68 3.47 11.36 0.06
CA MET A 68 4.09 10.17 -0.50
C MET A 68 3.91 10.09 -2.02
N GLY A 69 4.89 9.51 -2.72
CA GLY A 69 4.74 9.07 -4.10
C GLY A 69 4.23 7.63 -4.15
N LEU A 70 3.09 7.41 -4.78
CA LEU A 70 2.48 6.09 -4.96
C LEU A 70 2.62 5.62 -6.41
N LEU A 71 2.80 4.31 -6.60
CA LEU A 71 2.84 3.66 -7.91
C LEU A 71 1.85 2.49 -7.93
N THR A 72 1.02 2.42 -8.97
CA THR A 72 0.07 1.32 -9.17
C THR A 72 -0.17 1.05 -10.65
N THR A 73 -0.83 -0.05 -10.99
CA THR A 73 -1.34 -0.34 -12.34
C THR A 73 -2.82 0.02 -12.49
N GLU A 74 -3.45 0.49 -11.42
CA GLU A 74 -4.87 0.84 -11.41
C GLU A 74 -5.07 2.34 -11.60
N ILE A 75 -6.13 2.71 -12.32
CA ILE A 75 -6.56 4.11 -12.42
C ILE A 75 -7.45 4.40 -11.22
N ILE A 76 -7.01 5.33 -10.40
CA ILE A 76 -7.65 5.76 -9.16
C ILE A 76 -8.11 7.22 -9.29
N ASP A 77 -9.28 7.52 -8.73
CA ASP A 77 -9.90 8.86 -8.75
C ASP A 77 -9.15 9.86 -7.85
N LEU A 78 -8.91 11.06 -8.36
CA LEU A 78 -8.23 12.16 -7.65
C LEU A 78 -9.18 12.96 -6.75
N GLU A 79 -10.49 12.95 -7.00
CA GLU A 79 -11.47 13.78 -6.28
C GLU A 79 -11.95 13.15 -4.96
N THR A 80 -11.37 12.00 -4.60
CA THR A 80 -11.75 11.19 -3.45
C THR A 80 -10.71 11.31 -2.32
N ASN A 81 -11.17 11.34 -1.08
CA ASN A 81 -10.28 11.17 0.08
C ASN A 81 -10.02 9.68 0.31
N TYR A 82 -8.82 9.36 0.78
CA TYR A 82 -8.41 7.99 1.00
C TYR A 82 -7.76 7.77 2.36
N PHE A 83 -7.84 6.52 2.81
CA PHE A 83 -6.95 5.97 3.82
C PHE A 83 -5.88 5.12 3.14
N LEU A 84 -4.63 5.41 3.43
CA LEU A 84 -3.48 4.60 3.05
C LEU A 84 -3.11 3.68 4.22
N LYS A 85 -3.19 2.37 3.98
CA LYS A 85 -2.83 1.34 4.95
C LYS A 85 -1.46 0.77 4.62
N VAL A 86 -0.56 0.85 5.59
CA VAL A 86 0.75 0.21 5.59
C VAL A 86 0.79 -0.74 6.79
N VAL A 87 1.46 -1.89 6.62
CA VAL A 87 1.66 -2.85 7.71
C VAL A 87 2.37 -2.17 8.89
N ASP A 88 1.91 -2.45 10.11
CA ASP A 88 2.46 -1.92 11.37
C ASP A 88 2.44 -0.38 11.54
N ILE A 89 1.66 0.33 10.73
CA ILE A 89 1.46 1.79 10.84
C ILE A 89 -0.04 2.10 10.96
N PRO A 90 -0.42 3.11 11.78
CA PRO A 90 -1.77 3.66 11.77
C PRO A 90 -2.22 4.04 10.34
N SER A 91 -3.52 3.92 10.07
CA SER A 91 -4.04 4.29 8.75
C SER A 91 -3.84 5.79 8.52
N LEU A 92 -3.20 6.14 7.40
CA LEU A 92 -2.86 7.52 7.08
C LEU A 92 -3.95 8.11 6.20
N LYS A 93 -4.52 9.25 6.59
CA LYS A 93 -5.58 9.90 5.83
C LYS A 93 -5.01 10.96 4.89
N GLY A 94 -5.56 11.06 3.69
CA GLY A 94 -5.10 12.04 2.71
C GLY A 94 -5.89 12.02 1.41
N SER A 95 -5.36 12.70 0.40
CA SER A 95 -5.94 12.78 -0.95
C SER A 95 -4.88 12.59 -2.03
N LEU A 96 -5.28 12.09 -3.19
CA LEU A 96 -4.41 12.05 -4.36
C LEU A 96 -4.42 13.42 -5.05
N ILE A 97 -3.24 13.99 -5.33
CA ILE A 97 -3.12 15.37 -5.82
C ILE A 97 -2.64 15.49 -7.27
N TYR A 98 -2.12 14.40 -7.85
CA TYR A 98 -1.78 14.31 -9.28
C TYR A 98 -1.71 12.85 -9.72
N CYS A 99 -1.77 12.62 -11.03
CA CYS A 99 -1.49 11.35 -11.68
C CYS A 99 -0.61 11.59 -12.92
N ASN A 100 0.47 10.81 -13.06
CA ASN A 100 1.31 10.79 -14.25
C ASN A 100 1.43 9.35 -14.78
N ASP A 101 1.25 9.17 -16.08
CA ASP A 101 1.50 7.89 -16.75
C ASP A 101 3.00 7.57 -16.70
N GLN A 102 3.33 6.31 -16.38
CA GLN A 102 4.70 5.79 -16.40
C GLN A 102 4.90 4.85 -17.59
N PRO A 103 6.14 4.74 -18.11
CA PRO A 103 6.46 3.74 -19.12
C PRO A 103 6.37 2.35 -18.48
N ASP A 104 5.51 1.48 -19.01
CA ASP A 104 5.13 0.12 -18.53
C ASP A 104 3.66 -0.04 -18.12
N GLY A 105 2.82 0.99 -18.31
CA GLY A 105 1.39 0.91 -18.01
C GLY A 105 1.07 1.10 -16.52
N LYS A 106 2.01 1.65 -15.75
CA LYS A 106 1.78 2.09 -14.37
C LYS A 106 1.40 3.56 -14.31
N PHE A 107 0.78 3.93 -13.21
CA PHE A 107 0.38 5.28 -12.85
C PHE A 107 1.10 5.72 -11.59
N ARG A 108 1.69 6.91 -11.64
CA ARG A 108 2.34 7.54 -10.49
C ARG A 108 1.42 8.61 -9.92
N TYR A 109 1.10 8.48 -8.63
CA TYR A 109 0.29 9.43 -7.90
C TYR A 109 1.09 10.15 -6.81
N GLY A 110 0.74 11.40 -6.55
CA GLY A 110 1.11 12.08 -5.32
C GLY A 110 0.00 11.91 -4.29
N PHE A 111 0.32 11.45 -3.10
CA PHE A 111 -0.59 11.37 -1.97
C PHE A 111 -0.23 12.44 -0.94
N SER A 112 -1.12 13.40 -0.74
CA SER A 112 -0.96 14.44 0.28
C SER A 112 -1.64 13.99 1.56
N LEU A 113 -0.92 14.02 2.67
CA LEU A 113 -1.47 13.68 3.97
C LEU A 113 -2.29 14.83 4.55
N ASP A 114 -3.38 14.50 5.22
CA ASP A 114 -4.19 15.47 5.98
C ASP A 114 -3.40 15.99 7.20
N GLU A 115 -2.59 15.11 7.81
CA GLU A 115 -1.74 15.41 8.97
C GLU A 115 -0.29 14.98 8.68
N TRP A 116 0.67 15.72 9.20
CA TRP A 116 2.07 15.36 9.03
C TRP A 116 2.39 14.07 9.77
N LEU A 117 3.25 13.24 9.18
CA LEU A 117 3.81 12.07 9.85
C LEU A 117 4.54 12.51 11.13
N SER A 118 4.36 11.75 12.19
CA SER A 118 5.25 11.83 13.34
C SER A 118 6.68 11.44 12.95
N ASP A 119 7.67 11.85 13.75
CA ASP A 119 9.07 11.46 13.53
C ASP A 119 9.25 9.94 13.55
N GLU A 120 8.51 9.24 14.42
CA GLU A 120 8.55 7.79 14.53
C GLU A 120 8.00 7.11 13.26
N GLU A 121 6.84 7.55 12.76
CA GLU A 121 6.24 6.99 11.54
C GLU A 121 7.09 7.30 10.31
N HIS A 122 7.61 8.52 10.21
CA HIS A 122 8.50 8.91 9.12
C HIS A 122 9.78 8.05 9.11
N GLN A 123 10.35 7.77 10.28
CA GLN A 123 11.53 6.92 10.41
C GLN A 123 11.24 5.46 10.05
N LYS A 124 10.07 4.91 10.43
CA LYS A 124 9.66 3.55 10.04
C LYS A 124 9.46 3.43 8.53
N LEU A 125 8.98 4.49 7.88
CA LEU A 125 8.68 4.53 6.46
C LEU A 125 9.89 4.88 5.58
N SER A 126 10.92 5.53 6.11
CA SER A 126 12.06 6.03 5.32
C SER A 126 13.39 5.29 5.63
N PRO A 127 13.46 3.95 5.47
CA PRO A 127 14.67 3.18 5.76
C PRO A 127 15.86 3.55 4.87
#